data_AF-A0A532UFX9-F1
#
_entry.id   AF-A0A532UFX9-F1
#
_cell.length_a   1.000
_cell.length_b   1.000
_cell.length_c   1.000
_cell.angle_alpha   90.00
_cell.angle_beta   90.00
_cell.angle_gamma   90.00
#
_symmetry.space_group_name_H-M   'P 1'
#
loop_
_entity.id
_entity.type
_entity.pdbx_description
1 polymer ?
#
loop_
_entity_poly.entity_id
_entity_poly.type
_entity_poly.pdbx_seq_one_letter_code
_entity_poly.pdbx_strand_id
1 'polypeptide(L)'
;MNDQQKQTLLKIARDTVEAVVCDRPAQNPESDDTELNAPCGCFVTLKNHGRLRGCLGQFTSEAPLIELIAEMAKASATGDPRFLADPITSRELKQLDVEISVLSPLKRTDDPLSLRLGVDGIYIKKDRTSGCFLPQVAPETGWSKEEFLSNCCAHKAGLAPNAWQDPETEVYLFTAEVFGADFKDI
;
A
#
# COMPACT_ATOMS: atom_id res chain seq x y z
N MET A 1 9.64 11.49 -3.47
CA MET A 1 10.87 10.76 -3.85
C MET A 1 11.32 11.20 -5.24
N ASN A 2 12.63 11.17 -5.53
CA ASN A 2 13.14 11.42 -6.89
C ASN A 2 13.03 10.17 -7.78
N ASP A 3 13.23 10.32 -9.10
CA ASP A 3 13.07 9.21 -10.05
C ASP A 3 14.06 8.07 -9.81
N GLN A 4 15.30 8.38 -9.42
CA GLN A 4 16.32 7.36 -9.12
C GLN A 4 15.91 6.50 -7.92
N GLN A 5 15.38 7.12 -6.86
CA GLN A 5 14.88 6.44 -5.67
C GLN A 5 13.69 5.54 -6.02
N LYS A 6 12.75 6.03 -6.84
CA LYS A 6 11.61 5.23 -7.32
C LYS A 6 12.06 4.00 -8.10
N GLN A 7 13.00 4.18 -9.03
CA GLN A 7 13.55 3.07 -9.81
C GLN A 7 14.28 2.05 -8.93
N THR A 8 15.02 2.49 -7.91
CA THR A 8 15.64 1.59 -6.93
C THR A 8 14.59 0.75 -6.20
N LEU A 9 13.51 1.37 -5.70
CA LEU A 9 12.45 0.64 -5.00
C LEU A 9 11.69 -0.33 -5.92
N LEU A 10 11.39 0.08 -7.15
CA LEU A 10 10.76 -0.78 -8.16
C LEU A 10 11.64 -2.00 -8.45
N LYS A 11 12.95 -1.79 -8.62
CA LYS A 11 13.90 -2.87 -8.86
C LYS A 11 13.95 -3.86 -7.70
N ILE A 12 13.95 -3.36 -6.46
CA ILE A 12 13.95 -4.22 -5.27
C ILE A 12 12.68 -5.05 -5.19
N ALA A 13 11.52 -4.43 -5.43
CA ALA A 13 10.25 -5.16 -5.46
C ALA A 13 10.26 -6.22 -6.58
N ARG A 14 10.70 -5.87 -7.79
CA ARG A 14 10.81 -6.79 -8.94
C ARG A 14 11.76 -7.96 -8.64
N ASP A 15 12.99 -7.68 -8.22
CA ASP A 15 14.01 -8.69 -7.90
C ASP A 15 13.52 -9.62 -6.78
N THR A 16 12.86 -9.07 -5.75
CA THR A 16 12.28 -9.86 -4.66
C THR A 16 11.16 -10.78 -5.15
N VAL A 17 10.21 -10.26 -5.92
CA VAL A 17 9.10 -11.04 -6.48
C VAL A 17 9.64 -12.16 -7.38
N GLU A 18 10.59 -11.84 -8.26
CA GLU A 18 11.20 -12.82 -9.15
C GLU A 18 11.95 -13.92 -8.38
N ALA A 19 12.66 -13.54 -7.30
CA ALA A 19 13.36 -14.51 -6.47
C ALA A 19 12.37 -15.49 -5.84
N VAL A 20 11.34 -14.99 -5.15
CA VAL A 20 10.41 -15.85 -4.40
C VAL A 20 9.51 -16.69 -5.29
N VAL A 21 9.07 -16.17 -6.45
CA VAL A 21 8.27 -16.94 -7.43
C VAL A 21 9.11 -18.03 -8.10
N CYS A 22 10.43 -17.87 -8.15
CA CYS A 22 11.35 -18.87 -8.69
C CYS A 22 11.99 -19.76 -7.60
N ASP A 23 11.46 -19.75 -6.38
CA ASP A 23 12.01 -20.49 -5.22
C ASP A 23 13.50 -20.21 -4.94
N ARG A 24 13.94 -18.97 -5.19
CA ARG A 24 15.29 -18.47 -4.90
C ARG A 24 15.27 -17.58 -3.65
N PRO A 25 16.37 -17.52 -2.88
CA PRO A 25 16.48 -16.58 -1.78
C PRO A 25 16.43 -15.13 -2.29
N ALA A 26 15.52 -14.34 -1.74
CA ALA A 26 15.53 -12.90 -1.93
C ALA A 26 16.71 -12.29 -1.16
N GLN A 27 17.37 -11.30 -1.76
CA GLN A 27 18.43 -10.57 -1.09
C GLN A 27 17.84 -9.51 -0.16
N ASN A 28 18.52 -9.25 0.95
CA ASN A 28 18.21 -8.10 1.78
C ASN A 28 18.76 -6.86 1.08
N PRO A 29 17.91 -5.88 0.74
CA PRO A 29 18.40 -4.67 0.09
C PRO A 29 19.10 -3.77 1.10
N GLU A 30 20.13 -3.07 0.64
CA GLU A 30 20.88 -2.09 1.43
C GLU A 30 21.07 -0.81 0.59
N SER A 31 21.06 0.35 1.25
CA SER A 31 21.33 1.63 0.62
C SER A 31 21.89 2.61 1.65
N ASP A 32 22.72 3.56 1.20
CA ASP A 32 23.17 4.71 1.96
C ASP A 32 22.24 5.94 1.80
N ASP A 33 21.19 5.84 0.98
CA ASP A 33 20.21 6.91 0.79
C ASP A 33 19.30 7.03 2.02
N THR A 34 19.31 8.21 2.65
CA THR A 34 18.54 8.46 3.87
C THR A 34 17.03 8.40 3.67
N GLU A 35 16.53 8.73 2.48
CA GLU A 35 15.09 8.67 2.17
C GLU A 35 14.64 7.21 2.03
N LEU A 36 15.46 6.35 1.43
CA LEU A 36 15.17 4.91 1.30
C LEU A 36 15.26 4.17 2.64
N ASN A 37 15.94 4.76 3.62
CA ASN A 37 16.04 4.25 4.98
C ASN A 37 15.09 4.93 5.97
N ALA A 38 14.28 5.90 5.51
CA ALA A 38 13.34 6.59 6.37
C ALA A 38 12.19 5.65 6.79
N PRO A 39 11.82 5.62 8.09
CA PRO A 39 10.66 4.86 8.54
C PRO A 39 9.37 5.39 7.92
N CYS A 40 8.68 4.55 7.14
CA CYS A 40 7.37 4.86 6.59
C CYS A 40 6.58 3.59 6.27
N GLY A 41 5.26 3.74 6.12
CA GLY A 41 4.42 2.67 5.61
C GLY A 41 4.53 2.56 4.10
N CYS A 42 4.35 1.35 3.57
CA CYS A 42 4.20 1.17 2.14
C CYS A 42 3.28 -0.01 1.80
N PHE A 43 2.78 0.01 0.58
CA PHE A 43 2.08 -1.11 -0.06
C PHE A 43 2.77 -1.46 -1.36
N VAL A 44 2.92 -2.76 -1.62
CA VAL A 44 3.33 -3.28 -2.92
C VAL A 44 2.11 -3.94 -3.54
N THR A 45 1.82 -3.58 -4.78
CA THR A 45 0.70 -4.10 -5.55
C THR A 45 1.26 -4.73 -6.82
N LEU A 46 0.90 -5.98 -7.04
CA LEU A 46 1.16 -6.71 -8.27
C LEU A 46 -0.12 -6.75 -9.09
N LYS A 47 -0.03 -6.36 -10.35
CA LYS A 47 -1.12 -6.47 -11.32
C LYS A 47 -0.68 -7.34 -12.48
N ASN A 48 -1.64 -7.90 -13.21
CA ASN A 48 -1.43 -8.63 -14.46
C ASN A 48 -2.50 -8.17 -15.44
N HIS A 49 -2.10 -7.52 -16.53
CA HIS A 49 -3.01 -6.85 -17.49
C HIS A 49 -4.02 -5.93 -16.78
N GLY A 50 -3.54 -5.12 -15.83
CA GLY A 50 -4.36 -4.20 -15.03
C GLY A 50 -5.25 -4.84 -13.97
N ARG A 51 -5.27 -6.19 -13.86
CA ARG A 51 -6.03 -6.90 -12.82
C ARG A 51 -5.16 -7.16 -11.61
N LEU A 52 -5.71 -6.96 -10.42
CA LEU A 52 -5.01 -7.24 -9.17
C LEU A 52 -4.57 -8.71 -9.09
N ARG A 53 -3.29 -8.93 -8.78
CA ARG A 53 -2.65 -10.25 -8.65
C ARG A 53 -2.05 -10.52 -7.26
N GLY A 54 -1.86 -9.46 -6.48
CA GLY A 54 -1.46 -9.49 -5.08
C GLY A 54 -1.29 -8.06 -4.55
N CYS A 55 -1.65 -7.79 -3.31
CA CYS A 55 -1.37 -6.50 -2.69
C CYS A 55 -1.33 -6.63 -1.17
N LEU A 56 -0.16 -6.39 -0.60
CA LEU A 56 0.08 -6.32 0.83
C LEU A 56 0.97 -5.12 1.17
N GLY A 57 0.81 -4.66 2.41
CA GLY A 57 1.48 -3.47 2.90
C GLY A 57 1.29 -3.29 4.39
N GLN A 58 2.00 -2.32 4.93
CA GLN A 58 1.86 -1.87 6.31
C GLN A 58 1.72 -0.36 6.33
N PHE A 59 0.87 0.16 7.22
CA PHE A 59 0.64 1.61 7.34
C PHE A 59 1.78 2.36 8.01
N THR A 60 2.54 1.66 8.84
CA THR A 60 3.67 2.19 9.61
C THR A 60 4.70 1.09 9.74
N SER A 61 5.97 1.44 9.72
CA SER A 61 7.07 0.53 10.05
C SER A 61 8.21 1.35 10.64
N GLU A 62 8.89 0.78 11.62
CA GLU A 62 10.15 1.31 12.15
C GLU A 62 11.35 0.83 11.32
N ALA A 63 11.16 -0.17 10.45
CA ALA A 63 12.20 -0.66 9.55
C ALA A 63 12.44 0.33 8.39
N PRO A 64 13.66 0.33 7.81
CA PRO A 64 13.95 1.04 6.57
C PRO A 64 12.90 0.76 5.49
N LEU A 65 12.44 1.80 4.77
CA LEU A 65 11.49 1.66 3.66
C LEU A 65 11.95 0.60 2.65
N ILE A 66 13.24 0.58 2.35
CA ILE A 66 13.83 -0.36 1.40
C ILE A 66 13.63 -1.84 1.80
N GLU A 67 13.76 -2.14 3.09
CA GLU A 67 13.53 -3.47 3.66
C GLU A 67 12.04 -3.79 3.66
N LEU A 68 11.20 -2.83 4.06
CA LEU A 68 9.75 -3.00 4.07
C LEU A 68 9.22 -3.27 2.65
N ILE A 69 9.76 -2.61 1.62
CA ILE A 69 9.39 -2.86 0.23
C ILE A 69 9.71 -4.29 -0.18
N ALA A 70 10.89 -4.82 0.15
CA ALA A 70 11.21 -6.21 -0.13
C ALA A 70 10.27 -7.17 0.61
N GLU A 71 10.00 -6.92 1.90
CA GLU A 71 9.08 -7.74 2.68
C GLU A 71 7.67 -7.73 2.08
N MET A 72 7.14 -6.56 1.75
CA MET A 72 5.79 -6.40 1.20
C MET A 72 5.70 -6.91 -0.25
N ALA A 73 6.78 -6.85 -1.03
CA ALA A 73 6.85 -7.44 -2.36
C ALA A 73 6.78 -8.97 -2.29
N LYS A 74 7.56 -9.58 -1.40
CA LYS A 74 7.48 -11.02 -1.11
C LYS A 74 6.08 -11.41 -0.64
N ALA A 75 5.55 -10.70 0.35
CA ALA A 75 4.23 -10.99 0.91
C ALA A 75 3.15 -10.86 -0.18
N SER A 76 3.20 -9.82 -1.03
CA SER A 76 2.24 -9.63 -2.12
C SER A 76 2.30 -10.75 -3.16
N ALA A 77 3.49 -11.30 -3.43
CA ALA A 77 3.65 -12.39 -4.39
C ALA A 77 3.17 -13.75 -3.88
N THR A 78 3.37 -14.05 -2.57
CA THR A 78 3.20 -15.41 -2.04
C THR A 78 2.20 -15.54 -0.89
N GLY A 79 1.81 -14.43 -0.26
CA GLY A 79 1.10 -14.42 1.03
C GLY A 79 -0.28 -13.77 1.00
N ASP A 80 -0.73 -13.22 -0.15
CA ASP A 80 -2.06 -12.61 -0.24
C ASP A 80 -3.15 -13.71 -0.21
N PRO A 81 -4.01 -13.74 0.84
CA PRO A 81 -4.98 -14.80 1.07
C PRO A 81 -5.99 -14.96 -0.07
N ARG A 82 -6.21 -13.92 -0.87
CA ARG A 82 -7.13 -13.94 -2.03
C ARG A 82 -6.61 -14.80 -3.18
N PHE A 83 -5.29 -15.02 -3.24
CA PHE A 83 -4.62 -15.66 -4.36
C PHE A 83 -3.88 -16.95 -3.98
N LEU A 84 -4.01 -17.45 -2.74
CA LEU A 84 -3.32 -18.66 -2.28
C LEU A 84 -3.65 -19.92 -3.09
N ALA A 85 -4.87 -20.01 -3.63
CA ALA A 85 -5.30 -21.13 -4.47
C ALA A 85 -4.79 -21.05 -5.92
N ASP A 86 -4.27 -19.89 -6.32
CA ASP A 86 -3.75 -19.61 -7.66
C ASP A 86 -2.47 -18.75 -7.52
N PRO A 87 -1.35 -19.32 -7.06
CA PRO A 87 -0.13 -18.58 -6.80
C PRO A 87 0.48 -18.04 -8.10
N ILE A 88 1.20 -16.93 -8.02
CA ILE A 88 1.93 -16.38 -9.18
C ILE A 88 2.95 -17.38 -9.66
N THR A 89 2.91 -17.70 -10.95
CA THR A 89 3.87 -18.60 -11.59
C THR A 89 4.99 -17.83 -12.28
N SER A 90 6.14 -18.47 -12.45
CA SER A 90 7.29 -17.88 -13.17
C SER A 90 6.97 -17.44 -14.61
N ARG A 91 5.94 -18.03 -15.24
CA ARG A 91 5.48 -17.66 -16.59
C ARG A 91 4.71 -16.35 -16.63
N GLU A 92 4.13 -15.94 -15.51
CA GLU A 92 3.38 -14.69 -15.38
C GLU A 92 4.29 -13.49 -15.14
N LEU A 93 5.52 -13.70 -14.65
CA LEU A 93 6.42 -12.61 -14.21
C LEU A 93 6.57 -11.49 -15.24
N LYS A 94 6.79 -11.82 -16.52
CA LYS A 94 6.96 -10.83 -17.60
C LYS A 94 5.68 -10.05 -17.96
N GLN A 95 4.53 -10.49 -17.46
CA GLN A 95 3.22 -9.88 -17.67
C GLN A 95 2.74 -9.12 -16.43
N LEU A 96 3.52 -9.15 -15.35
CA LEU A 96 3.17 -8.41 -14.15
C LEU A 96 3.48 -6.92 -14.34
N ASP A 97 2.80 -6.13 -13.52
CA ASP A 97 3.11 -4.74 -13.25
C ASP A 97 3.34 -4.60 -11.74
N VAL A 98 4.37 -3.85 -11.36
CA VAL A 98 4.62 -3.52 -9.95
C VAL A 98 4.19 -2.09 -9.70
N GLU A 99 3.37 -1.87 -8.68
CA GLU A 99 2.97 -0.56 -8.19
C GLU A 99 3.31 -0.46 -6.70
N ILE A 100 4.01 0.60 -6.33
CA ILE A 100 4.41 0.89 -4.97
C ILE A 100 3.67 2.14 -4.51
N SER A 101 3.11 2.08 -3.31
CA SER A 101 2.55 3.24 -2.61
C SER A 101 3.37 3.49 -1.35
N VAL A 102 4.14 4.58 -1.32
CA VAL A 102 4.88 5.02 -0.12
C VAL A 102 4.03 6.04 0.63
N LEU A 103 3.80 5.80 1.92
CA LEU A 103 2.89 6.60 2.74
C LEU A 103 3.65 7.66 3.53
N SER A 104 3.05 8.85 3.65
CA SER A 104 3.49 9.80 4.68
C SER A 104 3.16 9.25 6.07
N PRO A 105 3.82 9.74 7.14
CA PRO A 105 3.41 9.44 8.50
C PRO A 105 1.92 9.66 8.72
N LEU A 106 1.27 8.71 9.40
CA LEU A 106 -0.14 8.84 9.77
C LEU A 106 -0.31 9.98 10.77
N LYS A 107 -1.22 10.91 10.49
CA LYS A 107 -1.55 12.02 11.38
C LYS A 107 -2.95 11.85 11.92
N ARG A 108 -3.07 11.60 13.23
CA ARG A 108 -4.39 11.57 13.89
C ARG A 108 -5.05 12.95 13.76
N THR A 109 -6.36 12.95 13.51
CA THR A 109 -7.18 14.17 13.48
C THR A 109 -8.40 14.03 14.38
N ASP A 110 -8.75 15.13 15.04
CA ASP A 110 -10.03 15.28 15.76
C ASP A 110 -11.10 15.97 14.87
N ASP A 111 -10.72 16.39 13.66
CA ASP A 111 -11.61 16.89 12.61
C ASP A 111 -11.45 16.06 11.34
N PRO A 112 -12.17 14.92 11.21
CA PRO A 112 -12.12 14.07 10.03
C PRO A 112 -12.52 14.80 8.74
N LEU A 113 -13.40 15.80 8.81
CA LEU A 113 -13.87 16.54 7.64
C LEU A 113 -12.84 17.56 7.13
N SER A 114 -11.75 17.79 7.86
CA SER A 114 -10.60 18.55 7.36
C SER A 114 -9.88 17.88 6.18
N LEU A 115 -10.15 16.58 5.92
CA LEU A 115 -9.53 15.82 4.83
C LEU A 115 -9.70 16.52 3.47
N ARG A 116 -8.70 16.40 2.61
CA ARG A 116 -8.72 16.91 1.24
C ARG A 116 -8.90 15.74 0.28
N LEU A 117 -10.06 15.66 -0.36
CA LEU A 117 -10.38 14.61 -1.33
C LEU A 117 -9.34 14.59 -2.47
N GLY A 118 -8.88 13.39 -2.81
CA GLY A 118 -7.85 13.17 -3.85
C GLY A 118 -6.42 13.48 -3.41
N VAL A 119 -6.22 13.97 -2.19
CA VAL A 119 -4.89 14.24 -1.62
C VAL A 119 -4.65 13.38 -0.38
N ASP A 120 -5.60 13.39 0.55
CA ASP A 120 -5.50 12.65 1.80
C ASP A 120 -6.22 11.30 1.67
N GLY A 121 -5.52 10.23 2.05
CA GLY A 121 -6.09 8.95 2.42
C GLY A 121 -6.51 8.96 3.89
N ILE A 122 -7.35 7.98 4.25
CA ILE A 122 -7.86 7.81 5.61
C ILE A 122 -7.52 6.42 6.12
N TYR A 123 -7.10 6.35 7.39
CA TYR A 123 -7.02 5.11 8.15
C TYR A 123 -7.89 5.28 9.39
N ILE A 124 -8.94 4.47 9.48
CA ILE A 124 -9.93 4.50 10.57
C ILE A 124 -9.72 3.26 11.42
N LYS A 125 -9.62 3.44 12.73
CA LYS A 125 -9.43 2.35 13.69
C LYS A 125 -10.40 2.51 14.86
N LYS A 126 -11.09 1.42 15.20
CA LYS A 126 -11.86 1.29 16.44
C LYS A 126 -11.66 -0.12 17.00
N ASP A 127 -11.18 -0.20 18.23
CA ASP A 127 -10.83 -1.45 18.91
C ASP A 127 -9.89 -2.36 18.07
N ARG A 128 -10.39 -3.53 17.65
CA ARG A 128 -9.66 -4.54 16.86
C ARG A 128 -9.95 -4.46 15.36
N THR A 129 -10.74 -3.48 14.94
CA THR A 129 -11.13 -3.31 13.54
C THR A 129 -10.52 -2.05 12.96
N SER A 130 -10.17 -2.11 11.68
CA SER A 130 -9.66 -0.95 10.96
C SER A 130 -10.01 -1.01 9.49
N GLY A 131 -10.08 0.17 8.87
CA GLY A 131 -10.37 0.35 7.47
C GLY A 131 -9.49 1.45 6.87
N CYS A 132 -9.23 1.35 5.58
CA CYS A 132 -8.43 2.32 4.86
C CYS A 132 -8.98 2.59 3.47
N PHE A 133 -8.89 3.86 3.07
CA PHE A 133 -8.85 4.24 1.66
C PHE A 133 -7.61 5.08 1.35
N LEU A 134 -6.95 4.75 0.24
CA LEU A 134 -5.87 5.55 -0.31
C LEU A 134 -6.45 6.81 -1.02
N PRO A 135 -5.63 7.86 -1.22
CA PRO A 135 -6.10 9.13 -1.81
C PRO A 135 -6.86 8.98 -3.13
N GLN A 136 -6.46 8.04 -4.00
CA GLN A 136 -7.04 7.81 -5.32
C GLN A 136 -8.49 7.30 -5.30
N VAL A 137 -8.96 6.73 -4.19
CA VAL A 137 -10.33 6.22 -4.10
C VAL A 137 -11.35 7.37 -4.20
N ALA A 138 -11.00 8.56 -3.71
CA ALA A 138 -11.88 9.72 -3.75
C ALA A 138 -12.23 10.16 -5.20
N PRO A 139 -11.27 10.42 -6.11
CA PRO A 139 -11.59 10.78 -7.49
C PRO A 139 -12.22 9.62 -8.30
N GLU A 140 -11.92 8.36 -7.98
CA GLU A 140 -12.53 7.19 -8.66
C GLU A 140 -14.02 7.04 -8.36
N THR A 141 -14.45 7.45 -7.16
CA THR A 141 -15.82 7.26 -6.68
C THR A 141 -16.69 8.51 -6.80
N GLY A 142 -16.07 9.70 -6.75
CA GLY A 142 -16.79 10.97 -6.75
C GLY A 142 -17.54 11.27 -5.45
N TRP A 143 -17.22 10.56 -4.36
CA TRP A 143 -17.86 10.73 -3.06
C TRP A 143 -17.51 12.07 -2.40
N SER A 144 -18.48 12.59 -1.64
CA SER A 144 -18.26 13.64 -0.64
C SER A 144 -17.34 13.15 0.49
N LYS A 145 -16.88 14.07 1.35
CA LYS A 145 -16.01 13.73 2.49
C LYS A 145 -16.72 12.79 3.47
N GLU A 146 -17.98 13.07 3.74
CA GLU A 146 -18.86 12.27 4.59
C GLU A 146 -19.03 10.87 4.02
N GLU A 147 -19.34 10.76 2.73
CA GLU A 147 -19.45 9.46 2.05
C GLU A 147 -18.11 8.72 2.06
N PHE A 148 -16.99 9.39 1.86
CA PHE A 148 -15.66 8.78 1.88
C PHE A 148 -15.35 8.14 3.25
N LEU A 149 -15.56 8.89 4.32
CA LEU A 149 -15.41 8.40 5.70
C LEU A 149 -16.40 7.28 6.01
N SER A 150 -17.68 7.46 5.66
CA SER A 150 -18.74 6.51 5.97
C SER A 150 -18.60 5.18 5.23
N ASN A 151 -18.23 5.21 3.96
CA ASN A 151 -17.95 4.01 3.18
C ASN A 151 -16.71 3.29 3.73
N CYS A 152 -15.70 4.02 4.21
CA CYS A 152 -14.52 3.40 4.83
C CYS A 152 -14.90 2.68 6.13
N CYS A 153 -15.69 3.31 6.99
CA CYS A 153 -16.23 2.66 8.18
C CYS A 153 -17.00 1.38 7.82
N ALA A 154 -17.98 1.48 6.92
CA ALA A 154 -18.89 0.38 6.61
C ALA A 154 -18.21 -0.79 5.88
N HIS A 155 -17.43 -0.48 4.84
CA HIS A 155 -16.96 -1.49 3.90
C HIS A 155 -15.52 -1.93 4.11
N LYS A 156 -14.73 -1.16 4.88
CA LYS A 156 -13.33 -1.51 5.17
C LYS A 156 -13.11 -1.84 6.64
N ALA A 157 -13.68 -1.04 7.55
CA ALA A 157 -13.56 -1.30 8.98
C ALA A 157 -14.63 -2.25 9.53
N GLY A 158 -15.73 -2.48 8.80
CA GLY A 158 -16.86 -3.26 9.31
C GLY A 158 -17.60 -2.58 10.47
N LEU A 159 -17.55 -1.24 10.51
CA LEU A 159 -18.16 -0.38 11.52
C LEU A 159 -19.48 0.23 11.00
N ALA A 160 -20.25 0.84 11.90
CA ALA A 160 -21.39 1.66 11.47
C ALA A 160 -20.93 2.81 10.55
N PRO A 161 -21.69 3.21 9.52
CA PRO A 161 -21.27 4.26 8.59
C PRO A 161 -20.94 5.61 9.25
N ASN A 162 -21.56 5.93 10.38
CA ASN A 162 -21.29 7.17 11.12
C ASN A 162 -20.24 7.01 12.23
N ALA A 163 -19.56 5.86 12.33
CA ALA A 163 -18.62 5.59 13.42
C ALA A 163 -17.44 6.57 13.46
N TRP A 164 -17.06 7.20 12.34
CA TRP A 164 -16.03 8.24 12.30
C TRP A 164 -16.36 9.50 13.12
N GLN A 165 -17.62 9.69 13.52
CA GLN A 165 -18.06 10.80 14.38
C GLN A 165 -17.92 10.47 15.88
N ASP A 166 -17.68 9.21 16.21
CA ASP A 166 -17.52 8.75 17.59
C ASP A 166 -16.13 9.15 18.11
N PRO A 167 -16.01 9.82 19.27
CA PRO A 167 -14.73 10.19 19.87
C PRO A 167 -13.81 9.00 20.19
N GLU A 168 -14.36 7.79 20.34
CA GLU A 168 -13.57 6.56 20.53
C GLU A 168 -13.00 5.99 19.22
N THR A 169 -13.46 6.50 18.06
CA THR A 169 -12.92 6.10 16.75
C THR A 169 -11.73 6.98 16.40
N GLU A 170 -10.58 6.35 16.17
CA GLU A 170 -9.39 7.05 15.74
C GLU A 170 -9.41 7.21 14.22
N VAL A 171 -9.29 8.46 13.75
CA VAL A 171 -9.16 8.78 12.33
C VAL A 171 -7.78 9.37 12.07
N TYR A 172 -7.07 8.79 11.11
CA TYR A 172 -5.75 9.24 10.68
C TYR A 172 -5.81 9.68 9.22
N LEU A 173 -5.14 10.79 8.91
CA LEU A 173 -4.94 11.29 7.56
C LEU A 173 -3.48 11.04 7.12
N PHE A 174 -3.29 10.72 5.84
CA PHE A 174 -1.97 10.54 5.24
C PHE A 174 -2.01 10.84 3.74
N THR A 175 -0.87 11.11 3.13
CA THR A 175 -0.72 11.13 1.67
C THR A 175 0.02 9.89 1.20
N ALA A 176 -0.15 9.50 -0.06
CA ALA A 176 0.60 8.41 -0.66
C ALA A 176 1.27 8.88 -1.95
N GLU A 177 2.56 8.60 -2.10
CA GLU A 177 3.26 8.71 -3.38
C GLU A 177 3.17 7.36 -4.09
N VAL A 178 2.45 7.32 -5.21
CA VAL A 178 2.19 6.10 -5.98
C VAL A 178 3.00 6.12 -7.27
N PHE A 179 3.73 5.05 -7.55
CA PHE A 179 4.51 4.88 -8.77
C PHE A 179 4.60 3.40 -9.14
N GLY A 180 4.71 3.10 -10.42
CA GLY A 180 4.73 1.73 -10.91
C GLY A 180 5.32 1.60 -12.30
N ALA A 181 5.63 0.37 -12.69
CA ALA A 181 6.15 0.02 -14.01
C ALA A 181 5.85 -1.45 -14.34
N ASP A 182 5.78 -1.76 -15.64
CA ASP A 182 5.72 -3.13 -16.13
C ASP A 182 6.97 -3.89 -15.68
N PHE A 183 6.83 -5.15 -15.24
CA PHE A 183 7.92 -5.95 -14.69
C PHE A 183 9.11 -6.14 -15.65
N LYS A 184 8.85 -6.06 -16.96
CA LYS A 184 9.86 -6.19 -18.02
C LYS A 184 10.68 -4.91 -18.24
N ASP A 185 10.20 -3.77 -17.77
CA ASP A 185 10.78 -2.44 -17.98
C ASP A 185 11.51 -1.92 -16.72
N ILE A 186 11.52 -2.70 -15.64
CA ILE A 186 12.27 -2.49 -14.39
C ILE A 186 13.61 -3.22 -14.44
#